data_AF-A0A256WIJ1-F1
#
_entry.id   AF-A0A256WIJ1-F1
#
_cell.length_a   1.000
_cell.length_b   1.000
_cell.length_c   1.000
_cell.angle_alpha   90.00
_cell.angle_beta   90.00
_cell.angle_gamma   90.00
#
_symmetry.space_group_name_H-M   'P 1'
#
loop_
_entity.id
_entity.type
_entity.pdbx_description
1 polymer ?
#
loop_
_entity_poly.entity_id
_entity_poly.type
_entity_poly.pdbx_seq_one_letter_code
_entity_poly.pdbx_strand_id
1 'polypeptide(L)'
;MKISGFTFIKNAILYDYPIVEAIESILPLCNEVIVAVGKSDDDTLGLIKGIDSEKIRILETQWDLDLREGGHVLAEETNKALSQVSKDSDWCIYIQGDEAIHEKYHAHIKQAMLTYKDKPAVEGLLFKYLHFYGSYDFVGDSRKWYRREIRIIKNNPQIKSYKDAQGFRINGRKLKVKEIDAYIYHYGWVKPPEKQSDKIRNFQKLWHNDKYVEKNKPQLAFDYVRLKTKI
;
A
#
# COMPACT_ATOMS: atom_id res chain seq x y z
N MET A 1 17.02 -0.39 17.78
CA MET A 1 16.41 0.12 16.53
C MET A 1 14.91 0.02 16.70
N LYS A 2 14.18 1.12 16.53
CA LYS A 2 12.72 1.16 16.63
C LYS A 2 12.09 1.30 15.24
N ILE A 3 11.04 0.54 14.98
CA ILE A 3 10.40 0.44 13.65
C ILE A 3 8.91 0.65 13.81
N SER A 4 8.34 1.60 13.06
CA SER A 4 6.89 1.78 12.98
C SER A 4 6.37 1.28 11.63
N GLY A 5 5.32 0.47 11.63
CA GLY A 5 4.54 0.18 10.44
C GLY A 5 3.47 1.25 10.25
N PHE A 6 3.05 1.47 9.01
CA PHE A 6 1.87 2.26 8.73
C PHE A 6 1.18 1.83 7.45
N THR A 7 -0.13 1.99 7.41
CA THR A 7 -0.97 1.71 6.25
C THR A 7 -2.26 2.51 6.32
N PHE A 8 -3.05 2.47 5.26
CA PHE A 8 -4.40 3.01 5.23
C PHE A 8 -5.34 2.02 4.52
N ILE A 9 -6.62 2.07 4.86
CA ILE A 9 -7.63 1.24 4.21
C ILE A 9 -9.03 1.86 4.27
N LYS A 10 -9.84 1.62 3.25
CA LYS A 10 -11.28 1.90 3.22
C LYS A 10 -11.99 0.82 2.41
N ASN A 11 -13.16 0.38 2.87
CA ASN A 11 -14.01 -0.59 2.19
C ASN A 11 -13.25 -1.90 1.86
N ALA A 12 -12.49 -2.41 2.83
CA ALA A 12 -11.67 -3.61 2.72
C ALA A 12 -12.47 -4.85 2.35
N ILE A 13 -13.63 -5.04 2.98
CA ILE A 13 -14.47 -6.22 2.80
C ILE A 13 -15.16 -6.15 1.44
N LEU A 14 -15.77 -5.00 1.13
CA LEU A 14 -16.50 -4.75 -0.11
C LEU A 14 -15.60 -4.92 -1.33
N TYR A 15 -14.35 -4.48 -1.25
CA TYR A 15 -13.38 -4.59 -2.35
C TYR A 15 -12.37 -5.72 -2.17
N ASP A 16 -12.60 -6.58 -1.17
CA ASP A 16 -11.85 -7.81 -0.95
C ASP A 16 -10.34 -7.58 -0.75
N TYR A 17 -9.94 -6.44 -0.19
CA TYR A 17 -8.53 -6.16 0.08
C TYR A 17 -8.00 -7.11 1.17
N PRO A 18 -6.89 -7.86 0.92
CA PRO A 18 -6.24 -8.72 1.92
C PRO A 18 -5.44 -7.89 2.95
N ILE A 19 -6.13 -6.94 3.61
CA ILE A 19 -5.50 -5.97 4.51
C ILE A 19 -5.03 -6.62 5.81
N VAL A 20 -5.70 -7.69 6.27
CA VAL A 20 -5.29 -8.42 7.48
C VAL A 20 -3.93 -9.04 7.24
N GLU A 21 -3.77 -9.77 6.13
CA GLU A 21 -2.52 -10.38 5.71
C GLU A 21 -1.43 -9.34 5.47
N ALA A 22 -1.78 -8.19 4.87
CA ALA A 22 -0.86 -7.08 4.67
C ALA A 22 -0.27 -6.58 6.00
N ILE A 23 -1.13 -6.31 7.00
CA ILE A 23 -0.72 -5.85 8.33
C ILE A 23 0.08 -6.93 9.07
N GLU A 24 -0.42 -8.16 9.08
CA GLU A 24 0.24 -9.29 9.74
C GLU A 24 1.63 -9.56 9.17
N SER A 25 1.81 -9.37 7.86
CA SER A 25 3.10 -9.55 7.20
C SER A 25 4.19 -8.60 7.72
N ILE A 26 3.83 -7.42 8.23
CA ILE A 26 4.80 -6.45 8.76
C ILE A 26 4.88 -6.43 10.29
N LEU A 27 3.87 -6.95 11.00
CA LEU A 27 3.82 -6.98 12.47
C LEU A 27 5.07 -7.57 13.16
N PRO A 28 5.71 -8.64 12.66
CA PRO A 28 6.94 -9.18 13.25
C PRO A 28 8.14 -8.24 13.18
N LEU A 29 8.15 -7.31 12.21
CA LEU A 29 9.23 -6.34 12.03
C LEU A 29 9.02 -5.08 12.87
N CYS A 30 7.78 -4.77 13.23
CA CYS A 30 7.40 -3.49 13.82
C CYS A 30 7.29 -3.53 15.35
N ASN A 31 7.52 -2.37 15.97
CA ASN A 31 7.21 -2.08 17.36
C ASN A 31 5.77 -1.57 17.53
N GLU A 32 5.26 -0.83 16.55
CA GLU A 32 3.87 -0.40 16.43
C GLU A 32 3.44 -0.43 14.96
N VAL A 33 2.15 -0.51 14.66
CA VAL A 33 1.61 -0.36 13.32
C VAL A 33 0.43 0.61 13.36
N ILE A 34 0.54 1.73 12.64
CA ILE A 34 -0.55 2.70 12.52
C ILE A 34 -1.44 2.35 11.34
N VAL A 35 -2.74 2.18 11.58
CA VAL A 35 -3.70 1.86 10.52
C VAL A 35 -4.70 3.01 10.41
N ALA A 36 -4.61 3.81 9.33
CA ALA A 36 -5.63 4.80 9.01
C ALA A 36 -6.84 4.12 8.38
N VAL A 37 -7.93 4.01 9.13
CA VAL A 37 -9.18 3.38 8.69
C VAL A 37 -10.16 4.46 8.27
N GLY A 38 -10.34 4.61 6.97
CA GLY A 38 -11.33 5.53 6.42
C GLY A 38 -12.74 5.09 6.75
N LYS A 39 -13.63 6.06 7.03
CA LYS A 39 -15.08 5.82 7.18
C LYS A 39 -15.57 4.96 6.01
N SER A 40 -15.97 3.73 6.31
CA SER A 40 -16.28 2.69 5.33
C SER A 40 -17.78 2.40 5.25
N ASP A 41 -18.21 1.85 4.12
CA ASP A 41 -19.59 1.41 3.87
C ASP A 41 -19.81 -0.07 4.27
N ASP A 42 -18.75 -0.72 4.75
CA ASP A 42 -18.70 -2.08 5.29
C ASP A 42 -18.04 -2.06 6.69
N ASP A 43 -17.92 -3.23 7.31
CA ASP A 43 -17.28 -3.38 8.64
C ASP A 43 -15.75 -3.44 8.59
N THR A 44 -15.11 -2.62 7.74
CA THR A 44 -13.63 -2.53 7.70
C THR A 44 -13.04 -2.19 9.07
N LEU A 45 -13.70 -1.34 9.86
CA LEU A 45 -13.22 -1.00 11.20
C LEU A 45 -13.26 -2.21 12.14
N GLY A 46 -14.34 -2.99 12.14
CA GLY A 46 -14.43 -4.23 12.90
C GLY A 46 -13.38 -5.25 12.46
N LEU A 47 -13.15 -5.38 11.15
CA LEU A 47 -12.10 -6.24 10.59
C LEU A 47 -10.71 -5.91 11.15
N ILE A 48 -10.31 -4.63 11.16
CA ILE A 48 -9.00 -4.22 11.69
C ILE A 48 -8.94 -4.37 13.22
N LYS A 49 -10.03 -4.08 13.94
CA LYS A 49 -10.11 -4.31 15.39
C LYS A 49 -10.02 -5.79 15.78
N GLY A 50 -10.37 -6.69 14.85
CA GLY A 50 -10.27 -8.14 15.04
C GLY A 50 -8.85 -8.71 14.94
N ILE A 51 -7.85 -7.92 14.52
CA ILE A 51 -6.45 -8.37 14.46
C ILE A 51 -5.87 -8.36 15.88
N ASP A 52 -5.51 -9.54 16.39
CA ASP A 52 -5.02 -9.72 17.77
C ASP A 52 -3.57 -9.27 17.93
N SER A 53 -3.37 -7.96 18.12
CA SER A 53 -2.04 -7.38 18.33
C SER A 53 -2.10 -6.03 19.05
N GLU A 54 -1.49 -5.96 20.22
CA GLU A 54 -1.33 -4.71 20.99
C GLU A 54 -0.46 -3.65 20.27
N LYS A 55 0.27 -4.06 19.22
CA LYS A 55 1.10 -3.15 18.43
C LYS A 55 0.26 -2.27 17.49
N ILE A 56 -0.97 -2.66 17.19
CA ILE A 56 -1.81 -1.95 16.22
C ILE A 56 -2.46 -0.74 16.89
N ARG A 57 -2.31 0.43 16.27
CA ARG A 57 -3.02 1.65 16.65
C ARG A 57 -3.87 2.13 15.50
N ILE A 58 -5.18 2.17 15.71
CA ILE A 58 -6.15 2.58 14.70
C ILE A 58 -6.34 4.09 14.76
N LEU A 59 -6.26 4.73 13.58
CA LEU A 59 -6.65 6.10 13.36
C LEU A 59 -7.89 6.09 12.47
N GLU A 60 -9.06 6.43 13.01
CA GLU A 60 -10.26 6.58 12.18
C GLU A 60 -10.17 7.89 11.39
N THR A 61 -10.37 7.83 10.06
CA THR A 61 -10.23 8.98 9.16
C THR A 61 -11.48 9.19 8.31
N GLN A 62 -11.63 10.40 7.78
CA GLN A 62 -12.57 10.71 6.72
C GLN A 62 -11.79 11.18 5.50
N TRP A 63 -12.02 10.52 4.37
CA TRP A 63 -11.35 10.83 3.12
C TRP A 63 -11.93 12.10 2.52
N ASP A 64 -11.06 13.03 2.12
CA ASP A 64 -11.48 14.19 1.36
C ASP A 64 -11.78 13.78 -0.09
N LEU A 65 -13.05 13.91 -0.47
CA LEU A 65 -13.55 13.48 -1.76
C LEU A 65 -13.25 14.50 -2.87
N ASP A 66 -12.85 15.72 -2.51
CA ASP A 66 -12.44 16.74 -3.47
C ASP A 66 -11.01 16.49 -3.99
N LEU A 67 -10.25 15.61 -3.32
CA LEU A 67 -8.87 15.21 -3.68
C LEU A 67 -8.79 13.90 -4.47
N ARG A 68 -9.87 13.45 -5.10
CA ARG A 68 -9.89 12.17 -5.82
C ARG A 68 -9.01 12.17 -7.08
N GLU A 69 -8.88 13.29 -7.79
CA GLU A 69 -8.14 13.26 -9.06
C GLU A 69 -6.69 12.81 -8.89
N GLY A 70 -6.23 11.87 -9.74
CA GLY A 70 -4.84 11.40 -9.74
C GLY A 70 -4.37 10.63 -8.50
N GLY A 71 -5.29 10.13 -7.65
CA GLY A 71 -4.96 9.34 -6.47
C GLY A 71 -4.46 10.16 -5.27
N HIS A 72 -4.60 11.49 -5.28
CA HIS A 72 -4.11 12.38 -4.22
C HIS A 72 -4.67 12.03 -2.84
N VAL A 73 -5.94 11.61 -2.77
CA VAL A 73 -6.56 11.12 -1.53
C VAL A 73 -5.79 9.94 -0.91
N LEU A 74 -5.21 9.05 -1.73
CA LEU A 74 -4.44 7.91 -1.23
C LEU A 74 -3.14 8.36 -0.56
N ALA A 75 -2.42 9.31 -1.20
CA ALA A 75 -1.24 9.89 -0.59
C ALA A 75 -1.58 10.66 0.69
N GLU A 76 -2.70 11.36 0.74
CA GLU A 76 -3.16 12.06 1.93
C GLU A 76 -3.38 11.09 3.11
N GLU A 77 -4.11 10.00 2.89
CA GLU A 77 -4.37 8.99 3.93
C GLU A 77 -3.08 8.29 4.38
N THR A 78 -2.18 8.02 3.44
CA THR A 78 -0.83 7.53 3.75
C THR A 78 -0.08 8.52 4.63
N ASN A 79 -0.15 9.80 4.32
CA ASN A 79 0.50 10.86 5.11
C ASN A 79 -0.15 11.06 6.48
N LYS A 80 -1.47 10.87 6.61
CA LYS A 80 -2.18 10.87 7.90
C LYS A 80 -1.63 9.76 8.79
N ALA A 81 -1.55 8.52 8.28
CA ALA A 81 -0.99 7.39 9.03
C ALA A 81 0.50 7.62 9.38
N LEU A 82 1.32 8.05 8.40
CA LEU A 82 2.73 8.35 8.60
C LEU A 82 2.95 9.44 9.66
N SER A 83 2.08 10.46 9.74
CA SER A 83 2.21 11.54 10.72
C SER A 83 2.07 11.08 12.18
N GLN A 84 1.45 9.92 12.40
CA GLN A 84 1.20 9.36 13.72
C GLN A 84 2.28 8.38 14.18
N VAL A 85 3.22 7.98 13.33
CA VAL A 85 4.31 7.08 13.77
C VAL A 85 5.12 7.73 14.90
N SER A 86 5.66 6.90 15.79
CA SER A 86 6.47 7.36 16.91
C SER A 86 7.65 8.20 16.43
N LYS A 87 7.88 9.35 17.08
CA LYS A 87 8.93 10.30 16.71
C LYS A 87 10.34 9.75 16.91
N ASP A 88 10.51 8.76 17.79
CA ASP A 88 11.76 8.06 18.09
C ASP A 88 11.99 6.81 17.23
N SER A 89 11.12 6.54 16.24
CA SER A 89 11.36 5.45 15.29
C SER A 89 12.51 5.76 14.35
N ASP A 90 13.33 4.76 14.05
CA ASP A 90 14.45 4.88 13.10
C ASP A 90 13.96 4.68 11.65
N TRP A 91 13.03 3.74 11.48
CA TRP A 91 12.48 3.32 10.19
C TRP A 91 10.96 3.25 10.25
N CYS A 92 10.32 3.56 9.12
CA CYS A 92 8.89 3.42 8.90
C CYS A 92 8.64 2.44 7.75
N ILE A 93 7.89 1.36 7.99
CA ILE A 93 7.48 0.38 6.99
C ILE A 93 6.08 0.75 6.49
N TYR A 94 5.95 0.96 5.19
CA TYR A 94 4.68 1.17 4.51
C TYR A 94 4.24 -0.12 3.83
N ILE A 95 2.96 -0.47 3.92
CA ILE A 95 2.37 -1.59 3.18
C ILE A 95 0.98 -1.18 2.66
N GLN A 96 0.63 -1.54 1.43
CA GLN A 96 -0.73 -1.31 0.90
C GLN A 96 -1.65 -2.51 1.18
N GLY A 97 -2.97 -2.28 1.16
CA GLY A 97 -3.95 -3.31 1.52
C GLY A 97 -4.06 -4.50 0.56
N ASP A 98 -3.39 -4.48 -0.58
CA ASP A 98 -3.22 -5.61 -1.49
C ASP A 98 -1.76 -6.07 -1.62
N GLU A 99 -0.91 -5.75 -0.64
CA GLU A 99 0.49 -6.14 -0.59
C GLU A 99 0.81 -7.00 0.63
N ALA A 100 1.83 -7.85 0.52
CA ALA A 100 2.40 -8.56 1.68
C ALA A 100 3.91 -8.73 1.55
N ILE A 101 4.59 -8.84 2.70
CA ILE A 101 6.00 -9.24 2.79
C ILE A 101 6.05 -10.68 3.27
N HIS A 102 6.61 -11.58 2.46
CA HIS A 102 6.81 -12.97 2.89
C HIS A 102 7.88 -13.03 4.00
N GLU A 103 7.60 -13.79 5.05
CA GLU A 103 8.43 -13.94 6.25
C GLU A 103 9.87 -14.38 5.99
N LYS A 104 10.12 -15.07 4.87
CA LYS A 104 11.49 -15.42 4.42
C LYS A 104 12.40 -14.20 4.27
N TYR A 105 11.82 -13.02 4.02
CA TYR A 105 12.57 -11.77 3.87
C TYR A 105 12.80 -11.03 5.19
N HIS A 106 12.14 -11.42 6.29
CA HIS A 106 12.17 -10.65 7.54
C HIS A 106 13.59 -10.46 8.10
N ALA A 107 14.36 -11.53 8.17
CA ALA A 107 15.74 -11.48 8.67
C ALA A 107 16.61 -10.54 7.82
N HIS A 108 16.49 -10.65 6.50
CA HIS A 108 17.25 -9.81 5.55
C HIS A 108 16.83 -8.34 5.61
N ILE A 109 15.53 -8.06 5.66
CA ILE A 109 14.99 -6.70 5.80
C ILE A 109 15.49 -6.05 7.10
N LYS A 110 15.43 -6.79 8.21
CA LYS A 110 15.93 -6.32 9.52
C LYS A 110 17.44 -6.03 9.48
N GLN A 111 18.22 -6.92 8.84
CA GLN A 111 19.66 -6.72 8.68
C GLN A 111 19.99 -5.51 7.81
N ALA A 112 19.24 -5.28 6.74
CA ALA A 112 19.41 -4.11 5.89
C ALA A 112 19.10 -2.81 6.64
N MET A 113 17.99 -2.76 7.38
CA MET A 113 17.65 -1.62 8.24
C MET A 113 18.73 -1.33 9.28
N LEU A 114 19.29 -2.35 9.93
CA LEU A 114 20.42 -2.19 10.86
C LEU A 114 21.65 -1.63 10.15
N THR A 115 22.00 -2.19 8.99
CA THR A 115 23.19 -1.80 8.21
C THR A 115 23.16 -0.35 7.73
N TYR A 116 21.97 0.17 7.42
CA TYR A 116 21.78 1.53 6.88
C TYR A 116 21.24 2.54 7.90
N LYS A 117 20.93 2.09 9.13
CA LYS A 117 20.35 2.93 10.20
C LYS A 117 21.12 4.23 10.37
N ASP A 118 22.42 4.12 10.65
CA ASP A 118 23.27 5.28 10.97
C ASP A 118 23.96 5.88 9.72
N LYS A 119 23.49 5.54 8.51
CA LYS A 119 24.00 6.09 7.24
C LYS A 119 23.06 7.19 6.71
N PRO A 120 23.33 8.49 6.93
CA PRO A 120 22.42 9.57 6.55
C PRO A 120 22.23 9.70 5.03
N ALA A 121 23.15 9.16 4.23
CA ALA A 121 23.03 9.14 2.77
C ALA A 121 21.94 8.17 2.24
N VAL A 122 21.41 7.29 3.10
CA VAL A 122 20.34 6.34 2.76
C VAL A 122 19.06 6.77 3.46
N GLU A 123 18.04 7.11 2.69
CA GLU A 123 16.76 7.66 3.12
C GLU A 123 15.62 6.62 3.08
N GLY A 124 15.85 5.47 2.43
CA GLY A 124 14.87 4.39 2.31
C GLY A 124 15.44 3.11 1.71
N LEU A 125 14.66 2.04 1.79
CA LEU A 125 14.95 0.75 1.17
C LEU A 125 13.97 0.49 0.02
N LEU A 126 14.53 0.10 -1.12
CA LEU A 126 13.80 -0.18 -2.35
C LEU A 126 13.62 -1.68 -2.50
N PHE A 127 12.38 -2.10 -2.71
CA PHE A 127 11.99 -3.50 -2.85
C PHE A 127 11.73 -3.84 -4.31
N LYS A 128 11.85 -5.13 -4.65
CA LYS A 128 11.36 -5.67 -5.92
C LYS A 128 9.88 -6.04 -5.80
N TYR A 129 9.16 -6.10 -6.91
CA TYR A 129 7.74 -6.47 -6.93
C TYR A 129 7.53 -7.79 -7.63
N LEU A 130 6.66 -8.61 -7.04
CA LEU A 130 6.07 -9.78 -7.66
C LEU A 130 4.56 -9.56 -7.75
N HIS A 131 4.06 -9.31 -8.95
CA HIS A 131 2.64 -9.04 -9.15
C HIS A 131 1.91 -10.31 -9.57
N PHE A 132 0.99 -10.78 -8.74
CA PHE A 132 0.14 -11.90 -9.11
C PHE A 132 -1.00 -11.45 -10.03
N TYR A 133 -1.46 -12.32 -10.93
CA TYR A 133 -2.48 -11.99 -11.93
C TYR A 133 -3.44 -13.14 -12.21
N GLY A 134 -4.75 -12.90 -12.01
CA GLY A 134 -5.79 -13.89 -12.25
C GLY A 134 -5.87 -14.98 -11.17
N SER A 135 -4.77 -15.67 -10.89
CA SER A 135 -4.61 -16.60 -9.76
C SER A 135 -3.26 -16.39 -9.06
N TYR A 136 -3.07 -17.07 -7.94
CA TYR A 136 -1.80 -17.07 -7.21
C TYR A 136 -0.69 -17.85 -7.93
N ASP A 137 -1.03 -18.60 -8.98
CA ASP A 137 -0.07 -19.41 -9.76
C ASP A 137 0.62 -18.59 -10.86
N PHE A 138 0.07 -17.42 -11.20
CA PHE A 138 0.55 -16.60 -12.31
C PHE A 138 1.09 -15.26 -11.83
N VAL A 139 2.23 -14.88 -12.39
CA VAL A 139 2.87 -13.58 -12.17
C VAL A 139 2.80 -12.78 -13.46
N GLY A 140 2.33 -11.53 -13.38
CA GLY A 140 2.29 -10.63 -14.53
C GLY A 140 3.67 -10.01 -14.81
N ASP A 141 4.18 -10.17 -16.03
CA ASP A 141 5.40 -9.50 -16.53
C ASP A 141 5.07 -8.36 -17.51
N SER A 142 4.14 -7.49 -17.12
CA SER A 142 3.84 -6.30 -17.91
C SER A 142 4.89 -5.22 -17.70
N ARG A 143 5.42 -4.65 -18.79
CA ARG A 143 6.31 -3.47 -18.73
C ARG A 143 5.62 -2.22 -18.16
N LYS A 144 4.28 -2.21 -18.10
CA LYS A 144 3.50 -1.11 -17.52
C LYS A 144 3.45 -1.16 -16.00
N TRP A 145 3.76 -2.30 -15.39
CA TRP A 145 3.74 -2.45 -13.94
C TRP A 145 5.10 -2.11 -13.35
N TYR A 146 5.07 -1.40 -12.23
CA TYR A 146 6.29 -0.93 -11.59
C TYR A 146 7.03 -2.11 -10.95
N ARG A 147 8.30 -2.28 -11.29
CA ARG A 147 9.07 -3.46 -10.85
C ARG A 147 9.71 -3.31 -9.48
N ARG A 148 9.79 -2.07 -8.99
CA ARG A 148 10.46 -1.71 -7.75
C ARG A 148 9.79 -0.50 -7.13
N GLU A 149 9.69 -0.49 -5.81
CA GLU A 149 9.15 0.65 -5.08
C GLU A 149 9.66 0.71 -3.63
N ILE A 150 9.62 1.90 -3.04
CA ILE A 150 10.07 2.18 -1.69
C ILE A 150 8.97 1.76 -0.72
N ARG A 151 9.30 0.83 0.19
CA ARG A 151 8.37 0.37 1.24
C ARG A 151 8.93 0.55 2.65
N ILE A 152 10.19 0.96 2.77
CA ILE A 152 10.76 1.37 4.04
C ILE A 152 11.44 2.71 3.87
N ILE A 153 11.09 3.68 4.71
CA ILE A 153 11.66 5.03 4.72
C ILE A 153 12.26 5.32 6.08
N LYS A 154 13.28 6.18 6.15
CA LYS A 154 13.68 6.75 7.43
C LYS A 154 12.55 7.62 7.99
N ASN A 155 12.48 7.71 9.31
CA ASN A 155 11.56 8.62 9.97
C ASN A 155 12.03 10.07 9.83
N ASN A 156 11.79 10.66 8.65
CA ASN A 156 12.08 12.04 8.36
C ASN A 156 10.76 12.77 8.03
N PRO A 157 10.34 13.78 8.82
CA PRO A 157 9.10 14.53 8.61
C PRO A 157 8.96 15.20 7.24
N GLN A 158 10.08 15.42 6.55
CA GLN A 158 10.11 15.98 5.19
C GLN A 158 9.70 14.97 4.11
N ILE A 159 9.72 13.67 4.42
CA ILE A 159 9.28 12.62 3.49
C ILE A 159 7.75 12.62 3.44
N LYS A 160 7.20 12.67 2.23
CA LYS A 160 5.77 12.60 1.97
C LYS A 160 5.46 11.55 0.91
N SER A 161 4.32 10.90 1.08
CA SER A 161 3.71 10.04 0.07
C SER A 161 3.42 10.85 -1.19
N TYR A 162 3.67 10.25 -2.35
CA TYR A 162 3.63 10.92 -3.65
C TYR A 162 2.62 10.24 -4.58
N LYS A 163 1.78 11.05 -5.25
CA LYS A 163 0.70 10.62 -6.15
C LYS A 163 -0.29 9.66 -5.48
N ASP A 164 -0.46 8.47 -6.02
CA ASP A 164 -1.39 7.41 -5.62
C ASP A 164 -0.85 6.56 -4.46
N ALA A 165 -0.06 7.17 -3.60
CA ALA A 165 0.71 6.52 -2.56
C ALA A 165 1.68 5.44 -3.03
N GLN A 166 2.02 5.41 -4.32
CA GLN A 166 2.98 4.45 -4.85
C GLN A 166 4.34 4.61 -4.18
N GLY A 167 4.87 5.83 -4.07
CA GLY A 167 6.22 6.06 -3.56
C GLY A 167 6.34 7.31 -2.69
N PHE A 168 7.57 7.68 -2.35
CA PHE A 168 7.87 8.77 -1.42
C PHE A 168 8.83 9.81 -2.01
N ARG A 169 8.66 11.07 -1.60
CA ARG A 169 9.51 12.19 -2.01
C ARG A 169 9.77 13.16 -0.86
N ILE A 170 10.88 13.89 -0.97
CA ILE A 170 11.17 15.07 -0.14
C ILE A 170 11.09 16.28 -1.07
N ASN A 171 10.23 17.25 -0.81
CA ASN A 171 10.11 18.48 -1.62
C ASN A 171 10.09 18.21 -3.14
N GLY A 172 9.37 17.17 -3.57
CA GLY A 172 9.29 16.77 -4.99
C GLY A 172 10.51 16.04 -5.56
N ARG A 173 11.63 15.90 -4.84
CA ARG A 173 12.76 15.05 -5.27
C ARG A 173 12.59 13.60 -4.83
N LYS A 174 13.16 12.67 -5.62
CA LYS A 174 13.26 11.26 -5.24
C LYS A 174 14.16 11.07 -4.02
N LEU A 175 13.87 10.03 -3.23
CA LEU A 175 14.71 9.61 -2.12
C LEU A 175 15.98 8.91 -2.59
N LYS A 176 17.06 9.05 -1.82
CA LYS A 176 18.30 8.27 -1.97
C LYS A 176 18.11 6.93 -1.29
N VAL A 177 17.96 5.86 -2.06
CA VAL A 177 17.57 4.55 -1.52
C VAL A 177 18.62 3.48 -1.80
N LYS A 178 18.55 2.40 -1.01
CA LYS A 178 19.29 1.17 -1.25
C LYS A 178 18.33 0.06 -1.63
N GLU A 179 18.57 -0.55 -2.78
CA GLU A 179 17.86 -1.76 -3.17
C GLU A 179 18.31 -2.92 -2.29
N ILE A 180 17.33 -3.70 -1.84
CA ILE A 180 17.56 -4.91 -1.07
C ILE A 180 16.97 -6.12 -1.81
N ASP A 181 17.54 -7.29 -1.57
CA ASP A 181 17.02 -8.53 -2.13
C ASP A 181 15.80 -9.06 -1.36
N ALA A 182 14.71 -8.28 -1.41
CA ALA A 182 13.42 -8.62 -0.84
C ALA A 182 12.30 -8.21 -1.81
N TYR A 183 11.20 -8.95 -1.78
CA TYR A 183 10.07 -8.75 -2.66
C TYR A 183 8.83 -8.33 -1.88
N ILE A 184 8.07 -7.42 -2.49
CA ILE A 184 6.67 -7.17 -2.17
C ILE A 184 5.83 -8.07 -3.05
N TYR A 185 4.96 -8.84 -2.43
CA TYR A 185 3.96 -9.65 -3.11
C TYR A 185 2.72 -8.80 -3.27
N HIS A 186 2.35 -8.51 -4.51
CA HIS A 186 1.26 -7.59 -4.82
C HIS A 186 0.11 -8.35 -5.50
N TYR A 187 -1.05 -8.33 -4.84
CA TYR A 187 -2.25 -9.09 -5.17
C TYR A 187 -3.33 -8.23 -5.82
N GLY A 188 -2.98 -7.06 -6.34
CA GLY A 188 -3.93 -6.09 -6.88
C GLY A 188 -4.79 -6.59 -8.05
N TRP A 189 -4.41 -7.71 -8.68
CA TRP A 189 -5.08 -8.32 -9.83
C TRP A 189 -5.45 -9.80 -9.63
N VAL A 190 -5.50 -10.32 -8.41
CA VAL A 190 -5.97 -11.69 -8.15
C VAL A 190 -7.26 -11.63 -7.36
N LYS A 191 -8.39 -11.71 -8.07
CA LYS A 191 -9.74 -11.66 -7.49
C LYS A 191 -10.73 -12.45 -8.34
N PRO A 192 -11.86 -12.91 -7.76
CA PRO A 192 -13.00 -13.33 -8.55
C PRO A 192 -13.39 -12.24 -9.57
N PRO A 193 -13.69 -12.59 -10.83
CA PRO A 193 -13.98 -11.63 -11.90
C PRO A 193 -14.98 -10.52 -11.55
N GLU A 194 -16.03 -10.87 -10.79
CA GLU A 194 -17.07 -9.94 -10.35
C GLU A 194 -16.50 -8.88 -9.40
N LYS A 195 -15.74 -9.31 -8.38
CA LYS A 195 -15.05 -8.41 -7.44
C LYS A 195 -13.99 -7.56 -8.12
N GLN A 196 -13.28 -8.10 -9.12
CA GLN A 196 -12.31 -7.32 -9.89
C GLN A 196 -13.00 -6.21 -10.70
N SER A 197 -14.16 -6.49 -11.31
CA SER A 197 -14.97 -5.48 -12.01
C SER A 197 -15.43 -4.36 -11.08
N ASP A 198 -15.89 -4.69 -9.88
CA ASP A 198 -16.34 -3.70 -8.89
C ASP A 198 -15.20 -2.83 -8.36
N LYS A 199 -14.03 -3.45 -8.11
CA LYS A 199 -12.80 -2.72 -7.77
C LYS A 199 -12.42 -1.74 -8.88
N ILE A 200 -12.36 -2.18 -10.14
CA ILE A 200 -12.00 -1.31 -11.26
C ILE A 200 -12.98 -0.14 -11.39
N ARG A 201 -14.28 -0.39 -11.29
CA ARG A 201 -15.32 0.64 -11.40
C ARG A 201 -15.17 1.71 -10.31
N ASN A 202 -14.86 1.31 -9.08
CA ASN A 202 -14.69 2.26 -7.98
C ASN A 202 -13.30 2.92 -7.98
N PHE A 203 -12.25 2.22 -8.39
CA PHE A 203 -10.92 2.81 -8.58
C PHE A 203 -10.97 3.93 -9.63
N GLN A 204 -11.73 3.75 -10.71
CA GLN A 204 -11.95 4.83 -11.70
C GLN A 204 -12.62 6.08 -11.09
N LYS A 205 -13.52 5.93 -10.10
CA LYS A 205 -14.11 7.08 -9.37
C LYS A 205 -13.11 7.80 -8.48
N LEU A 206 -12.06 7.10 -8.04
CA LEU A 206 -10.95 7.66 -7.27
C LEU A 206 -9.83 8.21 -8.16
N TRP A 207 -10.02 8.26 -9.47
CA TRP A 207 -9.00 8.72 -10.43
C TRP A 207 -9.55 9.67 -11.49
N HIS A 208 -10.85 9.61 -11.78
CA HIS A 208 -11.51 10.38 -12.82
C HIS A 208 -12.82 10.99 -12.32
N ASN A 209 -13.21 12.13 -12.90
CA ASN A 209 -14.49 12.78 -12.61
C ASN A 209 -15.71 11.92 -13.03
N ASP A 210 -16.86 12.22 -12.46
CA ASP A 210 -18.09 11.43 -12.63
C ASP A 210 -18.51 11.27 -14.10
N LYS A 211 -18.27 12.29 -14.94
CA LYS A 211 -18.57 12.26 -16.38
C LYS A 211 -17.73 11.21 -17.12
N TYR A 212 -16.47 11.01 -16.74
CA TYR A 212 -15.60 9.98 -17.33
C TYR A 212 -16.04 8.57 -16.89
N VAL A 213 -16.40 8.41 -15.60
CA VAL A 213 -16.84 7.13 -15.04
C VAL A 213 -18.14 6.67 -15.68
N GLU A 214 -19.11 7.57 -15.88
CA GLU A 214 -20.37 7.25 -16.55
C GLU A 214 -20.18 6.77 -17.99
N LYS A 215 -19.24 7.38 -18.72
CA LYS A 215 -18.96 7.07 -20.12
C LYS A 215 -18.22 5.74 -20.32
N ASN A 216 -17.47 5.26 -19.31
CA ASN A 216 -16.58 4.10 -19.42
C ASN A 216 -16.99 2.90 -18.54
N LYS A 217 -18.27 2.81 -18.11
CA LYS A 217 -18.78 1.68 -17.33
C LYS A 217 -18.52 0.36 -18.09
N PRO A 218 -17.73 -0.59 -17.55
CA PRO A 218 -17.55 -1.90 -18.18
C PRO A 218 -18.91 -2.64 -18.20
N GLN A 219 -19.34 -3.05 -19.39
CA GLN A 219 -20.62 -3.77 -19.58
C GLN A 219 -20.53 -5.28 -19.29
N LEU A 220 -19.34 -5.82 -19.03
CA LEU A 220 -19.08 -7.25 -18.84
C LEU A 220 -18.17 -7.51 -17.64
N ALA A 221 -18.26 -8.71 -17.05
CA ALA A 221 -17.35 -9.20 -16.02
C ALA A 221 -15.88 -9.16 -16.52
N PHE A 222 -14.92 -8.89 -15.63
CA PHE A 222 -13.51 -8.78 -16.01
C PHE A 222 -12.99 -10.12 -16.53
N ASP A 223 -12.53 -10.14 -17.77
CA ASP A 223 -11.96 -11.33 -18.41
C ASP A 223 -10.43 -11.29 -18.31
N TYR A 224 -9.87 -12.15 -17.46
CA TYR A 224 -8.42 -12.30 -17.28
C TYR A 224 -7.68 -12.83 -18.52
N VAL A 225 -8.40 -13.38 -19.50
CA VAL A 225 -7.83 -13.99 -20.71
C VAL A 225 -7.80 -13.00 -21.90
N ARG A 226 -8.81 -12.12 -22.02
CA ARG A 226 -8.85 -11.10 -23.09
C ARG A 226 -8.10 -9.84 -22.68
N LEU A 227 -6.80 -9.82 -22.93
CA LEU A 227 -5.94 -8.61 -22.90
C LEU A 227 -6.39 -7.57 -23.95
N LYS A 228 -7.46 -6.81 -23.65
CA LYS A 228 -7.81 -5.58 -24.39
C LYS A 228 -8.15 -4.41 -23.49
N THR A 229 -7.85 -4.48 -22.20
CA THR A 229 -7.99 -3.32 -21.32
C THR A 229 -6.76 -2.43 -21.51
N LYS A 230 -6.91 -1.34 -22.27
CA LYS A 230 -5.97 -0.21 -22.21
C LYS A 230 -6.01 0.32 -20.78
N ILE A 231 -5.06 -0.12 -19.97
CA ILE A 231 -4.58 0.60 -18.78
C ILE A 231 -3.68 1.73 -19.27
#